data_AF-A0A9E2JCF0-F1
#
_entry.id   AF-A0A9E2JCF0-F1
#
_cell.length_a   1.000
_cell.length_b   1.000
_cell.length_c   1.000
_cell.angle_alpha   90.00
_cell.angle_beta   90.00
_cell.angle_gamma   90.00
#
_symmetry.space_group_name_H-M   'P 1'
#
loop_
_entity.id
_entity.type
_entity.pdbx_description
1 polymer ?
#
loop_
_entity_poly.entity_id
_entity_poly.type
_entity_poly.pdbx_seq_one_letter_code
_entity_poly.pdbx_strand_id
1 'polypeptide(L)'
;MKNKIIEKVKALFKEGRITGFLALRRDGGHVGPHLFTGPEDLEALSLGDADAPGDARYSLVQTLANLLEGNPRDVLAILVRGCDERALERLMDDSRRNPLRSDRVVLVGFSCPPELAAFCECRKPWPDALTAGERTPGAPPAPLSEADPLELIDEWFETSNRCIKCFGCRNICPVCNCKECTVEREVLVPQRELPPARSFLVTRAVHMVDRCVYCGLCELACPADIPLKQLYRLVARAMGREDGLPGAINAAGLQAS
;
A
#
# COMPACT_ATOMS: atom_id res chain seq x y z
N MET A 1 -9.83 18.03 7.99
CA MET A 1 -8.56 17.53 7.40
C MET A 1 -8.30 18.11 6.01
N LYS A 2 -9.24 17.96 5.06
CA LYS A 2 -9.13 18.44 3.67
C LYS A 2 -8.59 19.86 3.50
N ASN A 3 -9.13 20.85 4.21
CA ASN A 3 -8.69 22.25 4.05
C ASN A 3 -7.19 22.47 4.33
N LYS A 4 -6.65 21.86 5.40
CA LYS A 4 -5.22 21.92 5.71
C LYS A 4 -4.34 21.32 4.60
N ILE A 5 -4.82 20.26 3.95
CA ILE A 5 -4.13 19.66 2.80
C ILE A 5 -4.16 20.63 1.62
N ILE A 6 -5.33 21.18 1.30
CA ILE A 6 -5.49 22.16 0.21
C ILE A 6 -4.58 23.38 0.44
N GLU A 7 -4.53 23.92 1.66
CA GLU A 7 -3.66 25.05 2.02
C GLU A 7 -2.18 24.72 1.79
N LYS A 8 -1.70 23.56 2.26
CA LYS A 8 -0.32 23.11 2.03
C LYS A 8 -0.02 22.97 0.54
N VAL A 9 -0.92 22.36 -0.23
CA VAL A 9 -0.71 22.13 -1.66
C VAL A 9 -0.72 23.45 -2.44
N LYS A 10 -1.62 24.39 -2.11
CA LYS A 10 -1.62 25.75 -2.67
C LYS A 10 -0.29 26.47 -2.40
N ALA A 11 0.28 26.32 -1.21
CA ALA A 11 1.60 26.87 -0.89
C ALA A 11 2.71 26.22 -1.73
N LEU A 12 2.70 24.89 -1.86
CA LEU A 12 3.70 24.16 -2.67
C LEU A 12 3.69 24.58 -4.15
N PHE A 13 2.50 24.78 -4.75
CA PHE A 13 2.38 25.31 -6.11
C PHE A 13 2.89 26.76 -6.19
N LYS A 14 2.48 27.63 -5.27
CA LYS A 14 2.90 29.04 -5.25
C LYS A 14 4.42 29.20 -5.10
N GLU A 15 5.07 28.32 -4.34
CA GLU A 15 6.52 28.30 -4.13
C GLU A 15 7.28 27.65 -5.29
N GLY A 16 6.59 27.07 -6.30
CA GLY A 16 7.22 26.35 -7.41
C GLY A 16 7.93 25.05 -6.98
N ARG A 17 7.58 24.50 -5.81
CA ARG A 17 8.22 23.30 -5.26
C ARG A 17 7.71 22.01 -5.88
N ILE A 18 6.56 22.05 -6.52
CA ILE A 18 5.94 20.93 -7.22
C ILE A 18 5.41 21.38 -8.57
N THR A 19 5.43 20.47 -9.53
CA THR A 19 4.79 20.63 -10.85
C THR A 19 3.41 19.98 -10.90
N GLY A 20 3.07 19.13 -9.93
CA GLY A 20 1.75 18.53 -9.78
C GLY A 20 1.56 17.86 -8.42
N PHE A 21 0.31 17.52 -8.12
CA PHE A 21 -0.11 16.85 -6.89
C PHE A 21 -0.97 15.62 -7.23
N LEU A 22 -0.44 14.43 -7.00
CA LEU A 22 -1.15 13.16 -7.18
C LEU A 22 -1.98 12.84 -5.93
N ALA A 23 -3.29 12.82 -6.07
CA ALA A 23 -4.21 12.54 -4.98
C ALA A 23 -5.49 11.86 -5.50
N LEU A 24 -6.52 11.77 -4.65
CA LEU A 24 -7.83 11.32 -5.08
C LEU A 24 -8.73 12.53 -5.38
N ARG A 25 -9.53 12.44 -6.43
CA ARG A 25 -10.54 13.42 -6.80
C ARG A 25 -11.91 12.77 -6.73
N ARG A 26 -12.92 13.55 -6.31
CA ARG A 26 -14.32 13.15 -6.37
C ARG A 26 -14.99 13.84 -7.55
N ASP A 27 -15.51 13.04 -8.48
CA ASP A 27 -16.29 13.49 -9.63
C ASP A 27 -17.68 12.84 -9.54
N GLY A 28 -18.64 13.60 -9.00
CA GLY A 28 -19.95 13.08 -8.65
C GLY A 28 -19.86 11.93 -7.64
N GLY A 29 -20.40 10.76 -8.01
CA GLY A 29 -20.36 9.55 -7.19
C GLY A 29 -19.02 8.84 -7.15
N HIS A 30 -18.10 9.13 -8.07
CA HIS A 30 -16.86 8.37 -8.23
C HIS A 30 -15.67 9.05 -7.55
N VAL A 31 -14.80 8.24 -6.92
CA VAL A 31 -13.53 8.68 -6.35
C VAL A 31 -12.39 7.92 -7.02
N GLY A 32 -11.42 8.63 -7.58
CA GLY A 32 -10.30 8.02 -8.31
C GLY A 32 -9.01 8.84 -8.28
N PRO A 33 -7.88 8.24 -8.67
CA PRO A 33 -6.60 8.94 -8.79
C PRO A 33 -6.67 10.11 -9.77
N HIS A 34 -6.08 11.23 -9.38
CA HIS A 34 -6.02 12.44 -10.20
C HIS A 34 -4.72 13.19 -9.95
N LEU A 35 -4.11 13.70 -11.02
CA LEU A 35 -2.96 14.58 -10.96
C LEU A 35 -3.46 16.02 -11.09
N PHE A 36 -3.54 16.73 -9.96
CA PHE A 36 -3.81 18.15 -9.94
C PHE A 36 -2.57 18.90 -10.45
N THR A 37 -2.73 19.77 -11.44
CA THR A 37 -1.63 20.57 -12.03
C THR A 37 -1.68 22.05 -11.64
N GLY A 38 -2.71 22.44 -10.89
CA GLY A 38 -2.91 23.80 -10.39
C GLY A 38 -3.87 23.84 -9.19
N PRO A 39 -3.98 25.00 -8.52
CA PRO A 39 -4.80 25.16 -7.32
C PRO A 39 -6.32 25.26 -7.57
N GLU A 40 -6.73 25.54 -8.80
CA GLU A 40 -8.12 25.84 -9.20
C GLU A 40 -9.12 24.72 -8.89
N ASP A 41 -8.71 23.47 -9.08
CA ASP A 41 -9.59 22.30 -8.96
C ASP A 41 -9.42 21.55 -7.62
N LEU A 42 -8.60 22.07 -6.69
CA LEU A 42 -8.31 21.39 -5.41
C LEU A 42 -9.55 21.21 -4.52
N GLU A 43 -10.63 21.96 -4.76
CA GLU A 43 -11.91 21.76 -4.07
C GLU A 43 -12.52 20.38 -4.38
N ALA A 44 -12.17 19.74 -5.50
CA ALA A 44 -12.59 18.38 -5.84
C ALA A 44 -11.76 17.28 -5.15
N LEU A 45 -10.75 17.65 -4.35
CA LEU A 45 -9.93 16.70 -3.58
C LEU A 45 -10.80 15.80 -2.69
N SER A 46 -10.53 14.51 -2.73
CA SER A 46 -11.12 13.49 -1.85
C SER A 46 -10.04 12.88 -0.94
N LEU A 47 -10.41 12.54 0.29
CA LEU A 47 -9.57 11.76 1.21
C LEU A 47 -9.74 10.24 1.03
N GLY A 48 -10.49 9.86 -0.01
CA GLY A 48 -10.85 8.48 -0.30
C GLY A 48 -12.18 8.07 0.32
N ASP A 49 -13.01 9.00 0.76
CA ASP A 49 -14.36 8.67 1.25
C ASP A 49 -15.24 8.50 0.00
N ALA A 50 -15.69 7.28 -0.31
CA ALA A 50 -16.67 6.95 -1.34
C ALA A 50 -18.02 6.59 -0.71
N ASP A 51 -18.12 5.40 -0.12
CA ASP A 51 -19.30 4.89 0.60
C ASP A 51 -19.08 4.93 2.12
N ALA A 52 -17.83 4.73 2.56
CA ALA A 52 -17.38 4.81 3.94
C ALA A 52 -16.10 5.67 4.06
N PRO A 53 -15.69 6.10 5.28
CA PRO A 53 -14.47 6.88 5.45
C PRO A 53 -13.20 6.18 4.91
N GLY A 54 -12.58 6.75 3.89
CA GLY A 54 -11.30 6.31 3.33
C GLY A 54 -11.30 4.99 2.54
N ASP A 55 -12.46 4.45 2.19
CA ASP A 55 -12.67 3.17 1.49
C ASP A 55 -12.22 3.14 0.02
N ALA A 56 -12.26 4.27 -0.68
CA ALA A 56 -11.70 4.42 -2.02
C ALA A 56 -10.18 4.44 -1.93
N ARG A 57 -9.57 3.28 -2.24
CA ARG A 57 -8.14 3.05 -2.10
C ARG A 57 -7.51 2.61 -3.41
N TYR A 58 -6.40 3.24 -3.74
CA TYR A 58 -5.64 2.99 -4.95
C TYR A 58 -4.14 2.96 -4.63
N SER A 59 -3.36 2.32 -5.49
CA SER A 59 -1.90 2.32 -5.40
C SER A 59 -1.33 3.63 -5.97
N LEU A 60 -1.49 4.75 -5.25
CA LEU A 60 -0.98 6.06 -5.68
C LEU A 60 0.55 6.03 -5.84
N VAL A 61 1.25 5.21 -5.06
CA VAL A 61 2.70 5.02 -5.13
C VAL A 61 3.14 4.45 -6.50
N GLN A 62 2.42 3.45 -7.03
CA GLN A 62 2.74 2.92 -8.37
C GLN A 62 2.35 3.90 -9.46
N THR A 63 1.20 4.57 -9.33
CA THR A 63 0.81 5.63 -10.27
C THR A 63 1.86 6.73 -10.32
N LEU A 64 2.38 7.17 -9.17
CA LEU A 64 3.46 8.14 -9.07
C LEU A 64 4.73 7.67 -9.77
N ALA A 65 5.15 6.42 -9.54
CA ALA A 65 6.32 5.85 -10.20
C ALA A 65 6.16 5.90 -11.73
N ASN A 66 5.01 5.47 -12.26
CA ASN A 66 4.74 5.49 -13.70
C ASN A 66 4.77 6.92 -14.27
N LEU A 67 4.21 7.90 -13.56
CA LEU A 67 4.23 9.31 -13.97
C LEU A 67 5.66 9.86 -14.01
N LEU A 68 6.50 9.56 -13.02
CA LEU A 68 7.87 10.06 -12.94
C LEU A 68 8.85 9.37 -13.89
N GLU A 69 8.53 8.15 -14.36
CA GLU A 69 9.31 7.44 -15.37
C GLU A 69 9.25 8.18 -16.72
N GLY A 70 8.06 8.65 -17.11
CA GLY A 70 7.86 9.39 -18.36
C GLY A 70 8.24 10.87 -18.31
N ASN A 71 8.38 11.46 -17.11
CA ASN A 71 8.58 12.90 -16.94
C ASN A 71 9.78 13.22 -16.04
N PRO A 72 11.04 13.18 -16.54
CA PRO A 72 12.24 13.22 -15.69
C PRO A 72 12.45 14.52 -14.89
N ARG A 73 11.80 15.62 -15.29
CA ARG A 73 11.94 16.94 -14.65
C ARG A 73 10.88 17.23 -13.60
N ASP A 74 9.83 16.41 -13.54
CA ASP A 74 8.74 16.66 -12.61
C ASP A 74 9.16 16.38 -11.16
N VAL A 75 8.67 17.26 -10.30
CA VAL A 75 8.66 17.11 -8.84
C VAL A 75 7.20 17.06 -8.43
N LEU A 76 6.73 15.92 -7.97
CA LEU A 76 5.31 15.70 -7.69
C LEU A 76 5.06 15.60 -6.19
N ALA A 77 4.04 16.30 -5.70
CA ALA A 77 3.48 15.98 -4.41
C ALA A 77 2.58 14.74 -4.52
N ILE A 78 2.47 13.98 -3.44
CA ILE A 78 1.58 12.82 -3.34
C ILE A 78 0.81 12.86 -2.02
N LEU A 79 -0.50 12.60 -2.10
CA LEU A 79 -1.34 12.38 -0.93
C LEU A 79 -1.03 11.00 -0.34
N VAL A 80 -0.61 10.93 0.92
CA VAL A 80 -0.17 9.68 1.54
C VAL A 80 -0.84 9.40 2.88
N ARG A 81 -1.19 8.13 3.10
CA ARG A 81 -1.45 7.56 4.43
C ARG A 81 -0.16 6.95 4.96
N GLY A 82 -0.18 6.46 6.20
CA GLY A 82 1.01 5.82 6.80
C GLY A 82 1.54 4.62 6.01
N CYS A 83 0.67 3.84 5.38
CA CYS A 83 1.09 2.69 4.56
C CYS A 83 1.68 3.09 3.19
N ASP A 84 1.28 4.24 2.65
CA ASP A 84 1.83 4.77 1.40
C ASP A 84 3.24 5.34 1.62
N GLU A 85 3.46 6.06 2.73
CA GLU A 85 4.79 6.55 3.13
C GLU A 85 5.78 5.38 3.30
N ARG A 86 5.41 4.34 4.05
CA ARG A 86 6.24 3.13 4.19
C ARG A 86 6.52 2.45 2.85
N ALA A 87 5.58 2.50 1.90
CA ALA A 87 5.79 1.92 0.58
C ALA A 87 6.78 2.76 -0.23
N LEU A 88 6.67 4.08 -0.17
CA LEU A 88 7.60 5.01 -0.80
C LEU A 88 9.01 4.84 -0.26
N GLU A 89 9.19 4.77 1.06
CA GLU A 89 10.49 4.52 1.69
C GLU A 89 11.14 3.24 1.14
N ARG A 90 10.40 2.13 1.15
CA ARG A 90 10.89 0.82 0.65
C ARG A 90 11.28 0.86 -0.82
N LEU A 91 10.54 1.62 -1.64
CA LEU A 91 10.87 1.76 -3.06
C LEU A 91 12.01 2.73 -3.31
N MET A 92 12.10 3.85 -2.59
CA MET A 92 13.19 4.82 -2.72
C MET A 92 14.54 4.20 -2.31
N ASP A 93 14.55 3.32 -1.30
CA ASP A 93 15.73 2.52 -0.94
C ASP A 93 16.19 1.60 -2.09
N ASP A 94 15.27 1.25 -3.01
CA ASP A 94 15.50 0.44 -4.20
C ASP A 94 15.56 1.29 -5.49
N SER A 95 16.10 2.51 -5.39
CA SER A 95 16.14 3.53 -6.46
C SER A 95 16.80 3.10 -7.77
N ARG A 96 17.54 1.98 -7.80
CA ARG A 96 18.07 1.40 -9.05
C ARG A 96 16.98 0.78 -9.94
N ARG A 97 15.80 0.53 -9.38
CA ARG A 97 14.71 -0.21 -10.05
C ARG A 97 13.45 0.62 -10.27
N ASN A 98 13.42 1.88 -9.84
CA ASN A 98 12.24 2.75 -9.98
C ASN A 98 12.63 4.24 -9.97
N PRO A 99 11.79 5.13 -10.51
CA PRO A 99 12.10 6.56 -10.64
C PRO A 99 11.84 7.38 -9.36
N LEU A 100 11.40 6.75 -8.26
CA LEU A 100 11.07 7.46 -7.02
C LEU A 100 12.36 7.87 -6.32
N ARG A 101 12.48 9.17 -6.06
CA ARG A 101 13.61 9.77 -5.36
C ARG A 101 13.12 10.89 -4.45
N SER A 102 13.82 11.10 -3.34
CA SER A 102 13.44 12.10 -2.33
C SER A 102 13.47 13.55 -2.85
N ASP A 103 14.31 13.83 -3.85
CA ASP A 103 14.38 15.14 -4.53
C ASP A 103 13.22 15.37 -5.51
N ARG A 104 12.44 14.34 -5.83
CA ARG A 104 11.35 14.39 -6.83
C ARG A 104 9.96 14.16 -6.25
N VAL A 105 9.85 13.83 -4.97
CA VAL A 105 8.59 13.44 -4.33
C VAL A 105 8.38 14.24 -3.05
N VAL A 106 7.25 14.94 -2.97
CA VAL A 106 6.86 15.72 -1.79
C VAL A 106 5.67 15.04 -1.10
N LEU A 107 5.82 14.67 0.17
CA LEU A 107 4.76 14.00 0.92
C LEU A 107 3.74 14.99 1.49
N VAL A 108 2.46 14.71 1.25
CA VAL A 108 1.32 15.40 1.86
C VAL A 108 0.51 14.38 2.64
N GLY A 109 0.89 14.17 3.89
CA GLY A 109 0.37 13.09 4.72
C GLY A 109 -0.93 13.40 5.45
N PHE A 110 -1.78 12.38 5.64
CA PHE A 110 -2.94 12.48 6.51
C PHE A 110 -3.18 11.18 7.28
N SER A 111 -3.85 11.31 8.43
CA SER A 111 -4.21 10.17 9.28
C SER A 111 -5.43 9.44 8.74
N CYS A 112 -5.41 8.09 8.78
CA CYS A 112 -6.57 7.28 8.40
C CYS A 112 -7.69 7.38 9.45
N PRO A 113 -8.95 7.26 9.04
CA PRO A 113 -10.07 7.07 9.98
C PRO A 113 -9.88 5.82 10.87
N PRO A 114 -10.36 5.84 12.14
CA PRO A 114 -10.29 4.68 13.03
C PRO A 114 -10.91 3.41 12.47
N GLU A 115 -12.04 3.53 11.76
CA GLU A 115 -12.77 2.40 11.18
C GLU A 115 -11.93 1.70 10.10
N LEU A 116 -11.27 2.50 9.25
CA LEU A 116 -10.35 1.97 8.24
C LEU A 116 -9.09 1.38 8.88
N ALA A 117 -8.57 2.00 9.94
CA ALA A 117 -7.42 1.47 10.67
C ALA A 117 -7.73 0.09 11.28
N ALA A 118 -8.93 -0.08 11.85
CA ALA A 118 -9.42 -1.35 12.35
C ALA A 118 -9.61 -2.38 11.22
N PHE A 119 -10.29 -2.01 10.13
CA PHE A 119 -10.46 -2.88 8.96
C PHE A 119 -9.12 -3.38 8.40
N CYS A 120 -8.14 -2.48 8.27
CA CYS A 120 -6.82 -2.83 7.77
C CYS A 120 -5.96 -3.59 8.79
N GLU A 121 -6.37 -3.62 10.06
CA GLU A 121 -5.55 -4.03 11.20
C GLU A 121 -4.19 -3.28 11.24
N CYS A 122 -4.27 -1.96 11.07
CA CYS A 122 -3.10 -1.10 10.87
C CYS A 122 -2.48 -0.66 12.20
N ARG A 123 -1.18 -0.89 12.37
CA ARG A 123 -0.44 -0.50 13.58
C ARG A 123 0.01 0.96 13.61
N LYS A 124 0.22 1.56 12.44
CA LYS A 124 0.60 2.97 12.27
C LYS A 124 -0.27 3.59 11.16
N PRO A 125 -1.52 3.98 11.47
CA PRO A 125 -2.49 4.57 10.53
C PRO A 125 -2.22 6.05 10.20
N TRP A 126 -1.02 6.57 10.48
CA TRP A 126 -0.59 7.91 10.10
C TRP A 126 0.82 7.88 9.50
N PRO A 127 1.16 8.81 8.60
CA PRO A 127 2.53 9.03 8.14
C PRO A 127 3.31 9.93 9.10
N ASP A 128 4.64 9.86 9.10
CA ASP A 128 5.53 10.81 9.78
C ASP A 128 5.46 12.20 9.13
N ALA A 129 5.30 12.26 7.81
CA ALA A 129 5.02 13.49 7.06
C ALA A 129 3.57 14.00 7.21
N LEU A 130 3.01 13.93 8.43
CA LEU A 130 1.63 14.28 8.73
C LEU A 130 1.35 15.78 8.49
N THR A 131 0.41 16.06 7.60
CA THR A 131 -0.09 17.41 7.29
C THR A 131 -1.44 17.68 7.96
N ALA A 132 -2.32 16.68 7.98
CA ALA A 132 -3.67 16.84 8.50
C ALA A 132 -4.20 15.60 9.23
N GLY A 133 -5.01 15.84 10.26
CA GLY A 133 -5.59 14.79 11.10
C GLY A 133 -4.78 14.56 12.37
N GLU A 134 -5.44 14.04 13.40
CA GLU A 134 -4.79 13.57 14.61
C GLU A 134 -4.27 12.15 14.40
N ARG A 135 -3.22 11.76 15.12
CA ARG A 135 -2.65 10.40 15.03
C ARG A 135 -3.69 9.40 15.52
N THR A 136 -4.28 8.64 14.59
CA THR A 136 -5.28 7.62 14.90
C THR A 136 -4.61 6.47 15.65
N PRO A 137 -5.17 5.94 16.74
CA PRO A 137 -4.61 4.79 17.42
C PRO A 137 -4.44 3.58 16.49
N GLY A 138 -3.36 2.83 16.67
CA GLY A 138 -3.14 1.59 15.92
C GLY A 138 -4.12 0.48 16.35
N ALA A 139 -4.54 -0.34 15.39
CA ALA A 139 -5.36 -1.53 15.59
C ALA A 139 -4.61 -2.77 15.07
N PRO A 140 -3.61 -3.31 15.80
CA PRO A 140 -2.84 -4.47 15.35
C PRO A 140 -3.72 -5.69 15.08
N PRO A 141 -3.32 -6.60 14.17
CA PRO A 141 -4.04 -7.84 13.96
C PRO A 141 -3.89 -8.77 15.16
N ALA A 142 -4.84 -9.70 15.32
CA ALA A 142 -4.75 -10.73 16.35
C ALA A 142 -3.47 -11.59 16.18
N PRO A 143 -2.86 -12.10 17.26
CA PRO A 143 -1.74 -13.05 17.17
C PRO A 143 -2.11 -14.28 16.31
N LEU A 144 -1.11 -14.86 15.66
CA LEU A 144 -1.28 -16.17 15.00
C LEU A 144 -1.38 -17.28 16.06
N SER A 145 -1.93 -18.43 15.68
CA SER A 145 -1.87 -19.64 16.51
C SER A 145 -0.43 -20.04 16.79
N GLU A 146 -0.16 -20.62 17.97
CA GLU A 146 1.16 -21.13 18.34
C GLU A 146 1.54 -22.46 17.67
N ALA A 147 0.59 -23.11 16.97
CA ALA A 147 0.82 -24.37 16.23
C ALA A 147 1.94 -24.25 15.18
N ASP A 148 2.35 -25.40 14.62
CA ASP A 148 3.43 -25.43 13.63
C ASP A 148 3.10 -24.55 12.40
N PRO A 149 4.00 -23.65 11.96
CA PRO A 149 3.72 -22.74 10.86
C PRO A 149 3.43 -23.44 9.52
N LEU A 150 4.03 -24.60 9.23
CA LEU A 150 3.78 -25.32 7.98
C LEU A 150 2.40 -25.98 8.01
N GLU A 151 2.00 -26.54 9.15
CA GLU A 151 0.64 -27.06 9.35
C GLU A 151 -0.40 -25.95 9.16
N LEU A 152 -0.18 -24.78 9.76
CA LEU A 152 -1.08 -23.63 9.61
C LEU A 152 -1.16 -23.11 8.17
N ILE A 153 -0.05 -23.17 7.42
CA ILE A 153 -0.02 -22.80 6.01
C ILE A 153 -0.83 -23.81 5.18
N ASP A 154 -0.70 -25.10 5.45
CA ASP A 154 -1.46 -26.14 4.76
C ASP A 154 -2.96 -26.06 5.05
N GLU A 155 -3.36 -25.80 6.30
CA GLU A 155 -4.75 -25.51 6.65
C GLU A 155 -5.27 -24.25 5.94
N TRP A 156 -4.45 -23.20 5.89
CA TRP A 156 -4.81 -21.96 5.19
C TRP A 156 -5.05 -22.19 3.69
N PHE A 157 -4.37 -23.14 3.06
CA PHE A 157 -4.53 -23.42 1.63
C PHE A 157 -5.95 -23.81 1.25
N GLU A 158 -6.71 -24.44 2.14
CA GLU A 158 -8.12 -24.74 1.90
C GLU A 158 -8.95 -23.47 1.66
N THR A 159 -8.60 -22.37 2.32
CA THR A 159 -9.24 -21.04 2.13
C THR A 159 -8.90 -20.42 0.76
N SER A 160 -7.81 -20.86 0.14
CA SER A 160 -7.28 -20.30 -1.10
C SER A 160 -7.75 -21.02 -2.36
N ASN A 161 -8.47 -22.14 -2.24
CA ASN A 161 -9.00 -22.94 -3.36
C ASN A 161 -9.98 -22.17 -4.27
N ARG A 162 -10.46 -21.01 -3.84
CA ARG A 162 -11.24 -20.05 -4.64
C ARG A 162 -10.39 -19.09 -5.49
N CYS A 163 -9.06 -19.20 -5.44
CA CYS A 163 -8.18 -18.34 -6.22
C CYS A 163 -8.37 -18.59 -7.72
N ILE A 164 -8.48 -17.51 -8.48
CA ILE A 164 -8.58 -17.55 -9.96
C ILE A 164 -7.32 -17.01 -10.64
N LYS A 165 -6.24 -16.78 -9.89
CA LYS A 165 -4.95 -16.25 -10.39
C LYS A 165 -5.09 -14.98 -11.26
N CYS A 166 -6.00 -14.07 -10.92
CA CYS A 166 -6.23 -12.84 -11.70
C CYS A 166 -5.10 -11.79 -11.59
N PHE A 167 -4.08 -12.04 -10.77
CA PHE A 167 -2.98 -11.11 -10.45
C PHE A 167 -3.39 -9.78 -9.80
N GLY A 168 -4.66 -9.56 -9.45
CA GLY A 168 -5.12 -8.33 -8.79
C GLY A 168 -4.31 -8.00 -7.53
N CYS A 169 -4.03 -9.01 -6.70
CA CYS A 169 -3.21 -8.86 -5.50
C CYS A 169 -1.77 -8.42 -5.78
N ARG A 170 -1.18 -8.82 -6.92
CA ARG A 170 0.15 -8.38 -7.37
C ARG A 170 0.08 -6.95 -7.91
N ASN A 171 -0.85 -6.71 -8.84
CA ASN A 171 -0.92 -5.45 -9.59
C ASN A 171 -1.27 -4.25 -8.70
N ILE A 172 -2.05 -4.44 -7.64
CA ILE A 172 -2.41 -3.36 -6.71
C ILE A 172 -1.32 -3.06 -5.66
N CYS A 173 -0.28 -3.90 -5.56
CA CYS A 173 0.65 -3.86 -4.44
C CYS A 173 1.62 -2.68 -4.57
N PRO A 174 1.63 -1.73 -3.62
CA PRO A 174 2.39 -0.48 -3.77
C PRO A 174 3.91 -0.67 -3.67
N VAL A 175 4.38 -1.84 -3.24
CA VAL A 175 5.81 -2.19 -3.14
C VAL A 175 6.27 -3.18 -4.22
N CYS A 176 5.39 -3.56 -5.15
CA CYS A 176 5.74 -4.43 -6.26
C CYS A 176 6.23 -3.59 -7.45
N ASN A 177 7.52 -3.72 -7.78
CA ASN A 177 8.21 -2.94 -8.81
C ASN A 177 9.06 -3.80 -9.77
N CYS A 178 8.86 -5.11 -9.78
CA CYS A 178 9.62 -6.01 -10.64
C CYS A 178 9.21 -5.82 -12.12
N LYS A 179 10.18 -5.68 -13.02
CA LYS A 179 9.93 -5.64 -14.48
C LYS A 179 9.48 -6.99 -15.03
N GLU A 180 10.05 -8.06 -14.49
CA GLU A 180 9.67 -9.45 -14.79
C GLU A 180 9.32 -10.15 -13.47
N CYS A 181 8.15 -10.79 -13.42
CA CYS A 181 7.65 -11.38 -12.17
C CYS A 181 7.79 -12.90 -12.17
N THR A 182 8.38 -13.46 -11.10
CA THR A 182 8.53 -14.91 -10.90
C THR A 182 7.22 -15.68 -11.07
N VAL A 183 6.10 -15.12 -10.59
CA VAL A 183 4.79 -15.78 -10.63
C VAL A 183 4.19 -15.90 -12.04
N GLU A 184 4.76 -15.20 -13.01
CA GLU A 184 4.39 -15.27 -14.43
C GLU A 184 5.24 -16.28 -15.21
N ARG A 185 6.34 -16.77 -14.62
CA ARG A 185 7.24 -17.72 -15.28
C ARG A 185 6.70 -19.13 -15.11
N GLU A 186 6.23 -19.75 -16.20
CA GLU A 186 5.65 -21.10 -16.21
C GLU A 186 6.58 -22.18 -15.62
N VAL A 187 7.89 -22.04 -15.85
CA VAL A 187 8.92 -22.95 -15.33
C VAL A 187 8.97 -22.94 -13.79
N LEU A 188 8.54 -21.85 -13.14
CA LEU A 188 8.60 -21.68 -11.69
C LEU A 188 7.23 -21.83 -11.04
N VAL A 189 6.18 -21.35 -11.72
CA VAL A 189 4.80 -21.40 -11.25
C VAL A 189 3.92 -21.91 -12.40
N PRO A 190 3.26 -23.09 -12.25
CA PRO A 190 2.34 -23.61 -13.25
C PRO A 190 1.29 -22.59 -13.68
N GLN A 191 0.99 -22.58 -14.97
CA GLN A 191 0.02 -21.68 -15.59
C GLN A 191 -1.19 -22.49 -16.07
N ARG A 192 -2.33 -21.82 -16.28
CA ARG A 192 -3.55 -22.42 -16.88
C ARG A 192 -4.20 -23.53 -16.05
N GLU A 193 -4.06 -23.47 -14.72
CA GLU A 193 -4.72 -24.37 -13.76
C GLU A 193 -5.69 -23.58 -12.89
N LEU A 194 -6.87 -24.17 -12.62
CA LEU A 194 -7.89 -23.63 -11.73
C LEU A 194 -8.42 -24.76 -10.80
N PRO A 195 -8.28 -24.63 -9.47
CA PRO A 195 -7.53 -23.58 -8.76
C PRO A 195 -6.04 -23.59 -9.15
N PRO A 196 -5.34 -22.45 -9.05
CA PRO A 196 -3.92 -22.39 -9.35
C PRO A 196 -3.13 -23.20 -8.34
N ALA A 197 -1.99 -23.74 -8.78
CA ALA A 197 -1.03 -24.38 -7.89
C ALA A 197 -0.72 -23.49 -6.66
N ARG A 198 -0.65 -24.11 -5.47
CA ARG A 198 -0.32 -23.45 -4.20
C ARG A 198 0.94 -22.57 -4.30
N SER A 199 1.90 -22.99 -5.14
CA SER A 199 3.14 -22.28 -5.42
C SER A 199 2.93 -20.83 -5.89
N PHE A 200 1.80 -20.49 -6.52
CA PHE A 200 1.49 -19.11 -6.89
C PHE A 200 1.46 -18.18 -5.67
N LEU A 201 0.64 -18.52 -4.67
CA LEU A 201 0.45 -17.69 -3.49
C LEU A 201 1.64 -17.79 -2.53
N VAL A 202 2.26 -18.97 -2.39
CA VAL A 202 3.51 -19.13 -1.59
C VAL A 202 4.63 -18.28 -2.18
N THR A 203 4.90 -18.40 -3.47
CA THR A 203 5.99 -17.63 -4.12
C THR A 203 5.79 -16.14 -3.93
N ARG A 204 4.54 -15.67 -4.11
CA ARG A 204 4.20 -14.28 -3.86
C ARG A 204 4.43 -13.90 -2.39
N ALA A 205 4.01 -14.73 -1.43
CA ALA A 205 4.19 -14.47 -0.01
C ALA A 205 5.67 -14.39 0.39
N VAL A 206 6.49 -15.34 -0.07
CA VAL A 206 7.95 -15.37 0.16
C VAL A 206 8.62 -14.10 -0.36
N HIS A 207 8.23 -13.59 -1.52
CA HIS A 207 8.80 -12.34 -2.06
C HIS A 207 8.44 -11.10 -1.23
N MET A 208 7.44 -11.20 -0.35
CA MET A 208 6.86 -10.06 0.36
C MET A 208 7.17 -10.03 1.85
N VAL A 209 7.70 -11.10 2.42
CA VAL A 209 7.96 -11.19 3.87
C VAL A 209 8.75 -10.00 4.41
N ASP A 210 9.69 -9.44 3.65
CA ASP A 210 10.50 -8.27 4.06
C ASP A 210 10.01 -6.92 3.51
N ARG A 211 9.05 -6.92 2.59
CA ARG A 211 8.65 -5.72 1.83
C ARG A 211 7.22 -5.27 2.11
N CYS A 212 6.35 -6.17 2.57
CA CYS A 212 4.91 -5.94 2.67
C CYS A 212 4.54 -4.86 3.68
N VAL A 213 4.09 -3.67 3.26
CA VAL A 213 3.71 -2.57 4.18
C VAL A 213 2.41 -2.78 4.99
N TYR A 214 1.86 -4.00 4.94
CA TYR A 214 0.62 -4.43 5.61
C TYR A 214 -0.57 -3.50 5.32
N CYS A 215 -0.70 -3.06 4.07
CA CYS A 215 -1.73 -2.10 3.65
C CYS A 215 -3.10 -2.73 3.37
N GLY A 216 -3.19 -4.06 3.15
CA GLY A 216 -4.45 -4.75 2.85
C GLY A 216 -4.99 -4.54 1.43
N LEU A 217 -4.33 -3.75 0.57
CA LEU A 217 -4.78 -3.53 -0.82
C LEU A 217 -4.92 -4.84 -1.61
N CYS A 218 -4.07 -5.82 -1.33
CA CYS A 218 -4.10 -7.12 -2.00
C CYS A 218 -5.37 -7.94 -1.71
N GLU A 219 -5.93 -7.82 -0.51
CA GLU A 219 -7.19 -8.47 -0.13
C GLU A 219 -8.37 -7.70 -0.72
N LEU A 220 -8.33 -6.35 -0.64
CA LEU A 220 -9.35 -5.48 -1.24
C LEU A 220 -9.49 -5.69 -2.76
N ALA A 221 -8.38 -5.93 -3.46
CA ALA A 221 -8.39 -6.19 -4.90
C ALA A 221 -8.72 -7.64 -5.27
N CYS A 222 -8.91 -8.53 -4.28
CA CYS A 222 -9.17 -9.94 -4.54
C CYS A 222 -10.66 -10.16 -4.77
N PRO A 223 -11.12 -10.50 -6.00
CA PRO A 223 -12.53 -10.87 -6.21
C PRO A 223 -12.88 -12.19 -5.51
N ALA A 224 -11.82 -12.94 -5.18
CA ALA A 224 -11.76 -14.13 -4.36
C ALA A 224 -12.06 -13.92 -2.87
N ASP A 225 -12.04 -12.70 -2.31
CA ASP A 225 -12.00 -12.39 -0.87
C ASP A 225 -10.93 -13.15 -0.06
N ILE A 226 -9.78 -13.48 -0.69
CA ILE A 226 -8.71 -14.29 -0.07
C ILE A 226 -7.95 -13.47 0.99
N PRO A 227 -7.80 -13.97 2.24
CA PRO A 227 -7.11 -13.28 3.33
C PRO A 227 -5.57 -13.36 3.20
N LEU A 228 -5.02 -12.69 2.19
CA LEU A 228 -3.59 -12.72 1.85
C LEU A 228 -2.67 -12.18 2.95
N LYS A 229 -3.11 -11.23 3.79
CA LYS A 229 -2.32 -10.74 4.93
C LYS A 229 -2.02 -11.87 5.91
N GLN A 230 -2.98 -12.76 6.14
CA GLN A 230 -2.79 -13.92 7.02
C GLN A 230 -1.71 -14.86 6.47
N LEU A 231 -1.76 -15.18 5.17
CA LEU A 231 -0.72 -15.98 4.52
C LEU A 231 0.66 -15.34 4.66
N TYR A 232 0.78 -14.02 4.46
CA TYR A 232 2.08 -13.35 4.56
C TYR A 232 2.66 -13.41 5.97
N ARG A 233 1.80 -13.33 7.00
CA ARG A 233 2.18 -13.54 8.40
C ARG A 233 2.63 -14.97 8.67
N LEU A 234 1.87 -15.96 8.20
CA LEU A 234 2.21 -17.38 8.35
C LEU A 234 3.56 -17.71 7.68
N VAL A 235 3.77 -17.24 6.45
CA VAL A 235 5.03 -17.47 5.71
C VAL A 235 6.19 -16.73 6.36
N ALA A 236 6.01 -15.51 6.85
CA ALA A 236 7.05 -14.80 7.59
C ALA A 236 7.44 -15.56 8.87
N ARG A 237 6.46 -16.11 9.61
CA ARG A 237 6.71 -16.97 10.79
C ARG A 237 7.48 -18.22 10.43
N ALA A 238 7.06 -18.94 9.38
CA ALA A 238 7.77 -20.12 8.90
C ALA A 238 9.21 -19.82 8.46
N MET A 239 9.49 -18.60 8.02
CA MET A 239 10.83 -18.14 7.63
C MET A 239 11.66 -17.53 8.77
N GLY A 240 11.11 -17.44 10.00
CA GLY A 240 11.77 -16.78 11.12
C GLY A 240 11.94 -15.26 10.92
N ARG A 241 11.02 -14.63 10.20
CA ARG A 241 11.05 -13.20 9.80
C ARG A 241 9.83 -12.43 10.28
N GLU A 242 9.29 -12.78 11.44
CA GLU A 242 8.12 -12.10 12.01
C GLU A 242 8.38 -10.61 12.27
N ASP A 243 9.61 -10.28 12.63
CA ASP A 243 10.10 -8.91 12.80
C ASP A 243 10.22 -8.15 11.47
N GLY A 244 10.27 -8.87 10.34
CA GLY A 244 10.46 -8.33 9.00
C GLY A 244 9.18 -7.83 8.35
N LEU A 245 8.00 -8.21 8.85
CA LEU A 245 6.71 -7.73 8.35
C LEU A 245 6.38 -6.33 8.91
N PRO A 246 6.25 -5.30 8.06
CA PRO A 246 5.81 -3.98 8.47
C PRO A 246 4.58 -3.98 9.36
N GLY A 247 4.80 -3.54 10.59
CA GLY A 247 3.89 -3.68 11.71
C GLY A 247 4.53 -4.42 12.90
N ALA A 248 5.65 -5.11 12.71
CA ALA A 248 6.69 -5.09 13.72
C ALA A 248 7.23 -3.64 13.82
N ILE A 249 6.44 -2.73 14.39
CA ILE A 249 7.04 -1.60 15.07
C ILE A 249 7.72 -2.30 16.25
N ASN A 250 9.06 -2.35 16.28
CA ASN A 250 9.74 -2.66 17.53
C ASN A 250 9.03 -1.87 18.62
N ALA A 251 8.72 -2.48 19.77
CA ALA A 251 8.03 -1.78 20.86
C ALA A 251 8.69 -0.42 21.22
N ALA A 252 9.98 -0.26 20.89
CA ALA A 252 10.75 0.98 20.95
C ALA A 252 10.20 2.15 20.08
N GLY A 253 9.55 1.89 18.94
CA GLY A 253 9.01 2.92 18.04
C GLY A 253 7.63 3.46 18.46
N LEU A 254 6.97 2.83 19.45
CA LEU A 254 5.75 3.34 20.08
C LEU A 254 6.03 4.28 21.26
N GLN A 255 7.28 4.33 21.75
CA GLN A 255 7.68 5.10 22.92
C GLN A 255 8.49 6.37 22.60
N ALA A 256 8.76 6.66 21.32
CA ALA A 256 9.48 7.86 20.91
C ALA A 256 8.53 8.94 20.37
N SER A 257 8.16 9.87 21.27
CA SER A 257 7.64 11.25 21.06
C SER A 257 6.24 11.48 20.44
#